data_AF-A0A8E0S444-F1
#
_entry.id   AF-A0A8E0S444-F1
#
_cell.length_a   1.000
_cell.length_b   1.000
_cell.length_c   1.000
_cell.angle_alpha   90.00
_cell.angle_beta   90.00
_cell.angle_gamma   90.00
#
_symmetry.space_group_name_H-M   'P 1'
#
loop_
_entity.id
_entity.type
_entity.pdbx_description
1 polymer ?
#
loop_
_entity_poly.entity_id
_entity_poly.type
_entity_poly.pdbx_seq_one_letter_code
_entity_poly.pdbx_strand_id
1 'polypeptide(L)'
;MDVFDPVLSSLRPVECNVKSARFCVKTTGVYGGFVGISRFCSSLNMGTQCTYVSFPDHDRIYRACIYTCSKDACNEAEMMRKPNSIISIFMLSLCLVFSTDYS
;
A
#
# COMPACT_ATOMS: atom_id res chain seq x y z
N MET A 1 -23.16 -10.29 -6.65
CA MET A 1 -21.77 -10.52 -7.05
C MET A 1 -21.36 -9.30 -7.84
N ASP A 2 -20.58 -8.41 -7.23
CA ASP A 2 -20.12 -7.21 -7.90
C ASP A 2 -19.13 -7.63 -8.99
N VAL A 3 -19.48 -7.35 -10.23
CA VAL A 3 -18.66 -7.60 -11.41
C VAL A 3 -17.36 -6.82 -11.23
N PHE A 4 -16.23 -7.52 -11.24
CA PHE A 4 -14.91 -6.91 -11.18
C PHE A 4 -14.64 -6.26 -12.54
N ASP A 5 -15.10 -5.03 -12.73
CA ASP A 5 -14.78 -4.21 -13.90
C ASP A 5 -13.47 -3.46 -13.65
N PRO A 6 -12.36 -3.85 -14.29
CA PRO A 6 -11.06 -3.19 -14.10
C PRO A 6 -11.02 -1.74 -14.61
N VAL A 7 -12.04 -1.29 -15.36
CA VAL A 7 -12.08 0.06 -15.97
C VAL A 7 -12.89 1.06 -15.13
N LEU A 8 -13.80 0.58 -14.25
CA LEU A 8 -14.76 1.43 -13.52
C LEU A 8 -14.56 1.45 -12.00
N SER A 9 -13.40 1.07 -11.47
CA SER A 9 -13.04 1.48 -10.11
C SER A 9 -12.31 2.81 -10.18
N SER A 10 -13.03 3.90 -9.91
CA SER A 10 -12.40 5.19 -9.66
C SER A 10 -11.30 4.96 -8.61
N LEU A 11 -10.03 5.21 -8.97
CA LEU A 11 -8.89 5.12 -8.03
C LEU A 11 -8.95 6.19 -6.93
N ARG A 12 -10.03 6.99 -6.89
CA ARG A 12 -10.24 7.98 -5.86
C ARG A 12 -10.78 7.33 -4.60
N PRO A 13 -10.36 7.81 -3.42
CA PRO A 13 -10.98 7.44 -2.15
C PRO A 13 -12.49 7.72 -2.20
N VAL A 14 -13.26 6.81 -1.60
CA VAL A 14 -14.70 6.95 -1.38
C VAL A 14 -14.98 6.78 0.11
N GLU A 15 -16.10 7.33 0.57
CA GLU A 15 -16.52 7.13 1.96
C GLU A 15 -16.79 5.65 2.26
N CYS A 16 -16.41 5.21 3.46
CA CYS A 16 -16.59 3.83 3.89
C CYS A 16 -18.07 3.54 4.20
N ASN A 17 -18.75 2.80 3.33
CA ASN A 17 -20.14 2.35 3.54
C ASN A 17 -20.26 1.06 4.38
N VAL A 18 -19.38 0.88 5.38
CA VAL A 18 -19.38 -0.29 6.27
C VAL A 18 -19.72 0.19 7.69
N LYS A 19 -20.64 -0.51 8.37
CA LYS A 19 -21.03 -0.16 9.75
C LYS A 19 -19.81 -0.18 10.67
N SER A 20 -19.57 0.94 11.36
CA SER A 20 -18.44 1.12 12.27
C SER A 20 -17.09 0.84 11.61
N ALA A 21 -16.92 1.24 10.34
CA ALA A 21 -15.62 1.19 9.67
C ALA A 21 -14.60 2.01 10.45
N ARG A 22 -13.45 1.40 10.76
CA ARG A 22 -12.34 2.05 11.47
C ARG A 22 -11.00 1.89 10.76
N PHE A 23 -10.96 1.04 9.73
CA PHE A 23 -9.74 0.64 9.07
C PHE A 23 -9.94 0.60 7.55
N CYS A 24 -8.93 1.06 6.83
CA CYS A 24 -8.76 0.82 5.41
C CYS A 24 -7.82 -0.38 5.23
N VAL A 25 -8.22 -1.32 4.37
CA VAL A 25 -7.47 -2.53 4.07
C VAL A 25 -7.03 -2.48 2.60
N LYS A 26 -5.78 -2.85 2.35
CA LYS A 26 -5.25 -3.12 1.01
C LYS A 26 -4.69 -4.52 0.99
N THR A 27 -5.10 -5.30 0.00
CA THR A 27 -4.52 -6.61 -0.27
C THR A 27 -3.85 -6.59 -1.63
N THR A 28 -2.73 -7.30 -1.74
CA THR A 28 -2.01 -7.51 -3.00
C THR A 28 -1.77 -9.00 -3.19
N GLY A 29 -1.72 -9.47 -4.43
CA GLY A 29 -1.54 -10.89 -4.73
C GLY A 29 -2.90 -11.58 -4.86
N VAL A 30 -3.04 -12.81 -4.36
CA VAL A 30 -4.31 -13.53 -4.46
C VAL A 30 -5.19 -13.25 -3.26
N TYR A 31 -6.33 -12.61 -3.50
CA TYR A 31 -7.36 -12.36 -2.48
C TYR A 31 -8.72 -12.77 -3.04
N GLY A 32 -9.42 -13.68 -2.35
CA GLY A 32 -10.71 -14.20 -2.82
C GLY A 32 -10.65 -14.97 -4.15
N GLY A 33 -9.50 -15.57 -4.50
CA GLY A 33 -9.31 -16.36 -5.73
C GLY A 33 -8.85 -15.57 -6.96
N PHE A 34 -8.70 -14.24 -6.86
CA PHE A 34 -8.23 -13.40 -7.96
C PHE A 34 -6.87 -12.79 -7.64
N VAL A 35 -5.95 -12.82 -8.61
CA VAL A 35 -4.68 -12.09 -8.53
C VAL A 35 -4.95 -10.62 -8.81
N GLY A 36 -4.64 -9.74 -7.87
CA GLY A 36 -4.82 -8.31 -8.07
C GLY A 36 -4.50 -7.47 -6.85
N ILE A 37 -5.00 -6.25 -6.88
CA ILE A 37 -4.98 -5.33 -5.74
C ILE A 37 -6.44 -5.08 -5.38
N SER A 38 -6.80 -5.33 -4.12
CA SER A 38 -8.13 -4.98 -3.60
C SER A 38 -8.00 -3.98 -2.46
N ARG A 39 -8.93 -3.03 -2.42
CA ARG A 39 -9.01 -1.99 -1.39
C ARG A 39 -10.43 -1.93 -0.87
N PHE A 40 -10.59 -2.00 0.44
CA PHE A 40 -11.91 -1.97 1.08
C PHE A 40 -11.81 -1.45 2.52
N CYS A 41 -12.96 -1.10 3.10
CA CYS A 41 -13.05 -0.68 4.49
C CYS A 41 -13.45 -1.84 5.41
N SER A 42 -12.96 -1.82 6.64
CA SER A 42 -13.24 -2.84 7.66
C SER A 42 -13.47 -2.19 9.03
N SER A 43 -14.32 -2.79 9.86
CA SER A 43 -14.51 -2.44 11.27
C SER A 43 -13.44 -3.07 12.18
N LEU A 44 -12.74 -4.08 11.68
CA LEU A 44 -11.72 -4.88 12.36
C LEU A 44 -10.35 -4.68 11.72
N ASN A 45 -9.30 -4.73 12.54
CA ASN A 45 -7.92 -4.72 12.06
C ASN A 45 -7.57 -6.09 11.48
N MET A 46 -7.23 -6.16 10.20
CA MET A 46 -6.88 -7.41 9.51
C MET A 46 -5.38 -7.72 9.54
N GLY A 47 -4.59 -6.90 10.24
CA GLY A 47 -3.15 -7.04 10.35
C GLY A 47 -2.38 -6.48 9.15
N THR A 48 -1.06 -6.58 9.24
CA THR A 48 -0.14 -6.13 8.20
C THR A 48 0.97 -7.17 8.04
N GLN A 49 0.84 -8.04 7.04
CA GLN A 49 1.79 -9.12 6.79
C GLN A 49 1.80 -9.55 5.33
N CYS A 50 2.87 -10.22 4.90
CA CYS A 50 2.97 -10.86 3.61
C CYS A 50 3.28 -12.34 3.73
N THR A 51 2.66 -13.16 2.90
CA THR A 51 2.86 -14.60 2.82
C THR A 51 3.08 -15.02 1.36
N TYR A 52 3.77 -16.15 1.17
CA TYR A 52 3.88 -16.78 -0.13
C TYR A 52 2.83 -17.88 -0.25
N VAL A 53 2.07 -17.87 -1.34
CA VAL A 53 0.98 -18.81 -1.60
C VAL A 53 1.18 -19.46 -2.96
N SER A 54 1.07 -20.79 -3.01
CA SER A 54 1.05 -21.60 -4.23
C SER A 54 -0.38 -22.06 -4.52
N PHE A 55 -0.71 -22.23 -5.81
CA PHE A 55 -2.00 -22.76 -6.23
C PHE A 55 -1.84 -24.15 -6.86
N PRO A 56 -2.78 -25.08 -6.63
CA PRO A 56 -2.70 -26.41 -7.22
C PRO A 56 -2.72 -26.40 -8.76
N ASP A 57 -3.40 -25.42 -9.35
CA ASP A 57 -3.67 -25.36 -10.79
C ASP A 57 -2.50 -24.82 -11.62
N HIS A 58 -1.45 -24.29 -10.99
CA HIS A 58 -0.28 -23.73 -11.69
C HIS A 58 0.94 -23.58 -10.77
N ASP A 59 2.14 -23.85 -11.30
CA ASP A 59 3.44 -23.84 -10.61
C ASP A 59 3.97 -22.43 -10.22
N ARG A 60 3.09 -21.47 -9.97
CA ARG A 60 3.47 -20.10 -9.60
C ARG A 60 3.29 -19.89 -8.11
N ILE A 61 4.32 -19.33 -7.48
CA ILE A 61 4.26 -18.84 -6.10
C ILE A 61 3.98 -17.34 -6.15
N TYR A 62 2.88 -16.91 -5.54
CA TYR A 62 2.52 -15.50 -5.43
C TYR A 62 2.85 -14.97 -4.04
N ARG A 63 3.31 -13.73 -3.97
CA ARG A 63 3.44 -13.00 -2.71
C ARG A 63 2.13 -12.26 -2.42
N ALA A 64 1.34 -12.78 -1.49
CA ALA A 64 0.12 -12.15 -1.01
C ALA A 64 0.44 -11.25 0.19
N CYS A 65 -0.05 -10.03 0.21
CA CYS A 65 0.11 -9.12 1.35
C CYS A 65 -1.24 -8.57 1.78
N ILE A 66 -1.39 -8.36 3.08
CA ILE A 66 -2.44 -7.56 3.69
C ILE A 66 -1.81 -6.37 4.39
N TYR A 67 -2.43 -5.20 4.23
CA TYR A 67 -2.03 -3.96 4.88
C TYR A 67 -3.27 -3.30 5.47
N THR A 68 -3.21 -2.99 6.76
CA THR A 68 -4.29 -2.31 7.47
C THR A 68 -3.80 -0.99 8.05
N CYS A 69 -4.58 0.06 7.87
CA CYS A 69 -4.31 1.40 8.40
C CYS A 69 -5.63 2.10 8.77
N SER A 70 -5.59 3.21 9.53
CA SER A 70 -6.78 3.84 10.12
C SER A 70 -7.02 5.30 9.71
N LYS A 71 -6.16 5.87 8.86
CA LYS A 71 -6.33 7.23 8.35
C LYS A 71 -7.13 7.20 7.05
N ASP A 72 -7.79 8.30 6.71
CA ASP A 72 -8.49 8.40 5.43
C ASP A 72 -7.51 8.18 4.26
N ALA A 73 -7.94 7.38 3.28
CA ALA A 73 -7.18 7.05 2.07
C ALA A 73 -5.78 6.44 2.27
N CYS A 74 -5.42 5.98 3.47
CA CYS A 74 -4.07 5.50 3.78
C CYS A 74 -3.66 4.21 3.04
N ASN A 75 -4.62 3.48 2.45
CA ASN A 75 -4.39 2.26 1.70
C ASN A 75 -4.16 2.52 0.19
N GLU A 76 -3.77 3.74 -0.17
CA GLU A 76 -3.41 4.14 -1.53
C GLU A 76 -2.15 3.42 -2.08
N ALA A 77 -1.78 3.72 -3.32
CA ALA A 77 -0.47 3.34 -3.84
C ALA A 77 0.56 4.36 -3.37
N GLU A 78 1.72 3.92 -2.88
CA GLU A 78 2.80 4.83 -2.60
C GLU A 78 3.27 5.45 -3.92
N MET A 79 2.98 6.73 -4.12
CA MET A 79 3.58 7.48 -5.20
C MET A 79 5.02 7.77 -4.81
N MET A 80 5.98 7.18 -5.51
CA MET A 80 7.39 7.54 -5.34
C MET A 80 7.56 9.03 -5.67
N ARG A 81 7.55 9.87 -4.64
CA ARG A 81 7.87 11.29 -4.78
C ARG A 81 9.33 11.39 -5.20
N LYS A 82 9.60 11.91 -6.39
CA LYS A 82 10.95 12.31 -6.77
C LYS A 82 11.49 13.22 -5.66
N PRO A 83 12.65 12.90 -5.05
CA PRO A 83 13.25 13.77 -4.05
C PRO A 83 13.47 15.15 -4.69
N ASN A 84 13.13 16.20 -3.94
CA ASN A 84 13.40 17.55 -4.40
C ASN A 84 14.91 17.75 -4.42
N SER A 85 15.49 17.83 -5.63
CA SER A 85 16.94 17.84 -5.85
C SER A 85 17.66 18.94 -5.04
N ILE A 86 16.99 20.06 -4.77
CA ILE A 86 17.56 21.18 -4.02
C ILE A 86 17.75 20.80 -2.54
N ILE A 87 16.78 20.13 -1.93
CA ILE A 87 16.84 19.71 -0.53
C ILE A 87 17.92 18.63 -0.35
N SER A 88 18.02 17.70 -1.31
CA SER A 88 19.05 16.66 -1.30
C SER A 88 20.47 17.24 -1.40
N ILE A 89 20.68 18.25 -2.26
CA ILE A 89 21.98 18.94 -2.37
C ILE A 89 22.30 19.68 -1.08
N PHE A 90 21.34 20.43 -0.53
CA PHE A 90 21.54 21.20 0.71
C PHE A 90 21.93 20.29 1.90
N MET A 91 21.22 19.18 2.09
CA MET A 91 21.52 18.20 3.15
C MET A 91 22.90 17.57 2.97
N LEU A 92 23.31 17.28 1.73
CA LEU A 92 24.64 16.74 1.44
C LEU A 92 25.74 17.74 1.78
N SER A 93 25.58 19.01 1.40
CA SER A 93 26.53 20.08 1.76
C SER A 93 26.62 20.30 3.27
N LEU A 94 25.50 20.25 4.00
CA LEU A 94 25.50 20.39 5.46
C LEU A 94 26.28 19.25 6.13
N CYS A 95 26.06 18.01 5.69
CA CYS A 95 26.81 16.85 6.21
C CYS A 95 28.32 16.96 5.98
N LEU A 96 28.75 17.49 4.83
CA LEU A 96 30.16 17.70 4.54
C LEU A 96 30.78 18.74 5.48
N VAL A 97 30.08 19.84 5.77
CA VAL A 97 30.55 20.89 6.71
C VAL A 97 30.71 20.33 8.13
N PHE A 98 29.71 19.61 8.64
CA PHE A 98 29.83 19.00 9.98
C PHE A 98 30.92 17.93 10.07
N SER A 99 31.24 17.26 8.96
CA SER A 99 32.33 16.28 8.91
C SER A 99 33.71 16.95 8.96
N THR A 100 33.84 18.17 8.42
CA THR A 100 35.09 18.93 8.47
C THR A 100 35.33 19.62 9.80
N ASP A 101 34.27 19.98 10.53
CA ASP A 101 34.37 20.60 11.87
C ASP A 101 34.71 19.61 12.99
N TYR A 102 34.55 18.30 12.76
CA TYR A 102 34.90 17.23 13.72
C TYR A 102 36.30 16.64 13.51
N SER A 103 37.10 17.19 12.59
CA SER A 103 38.42 16.68 12.21
C SER A 103 39.54 17.70 12.46
#